data_AF-A0A8X6JJA3-F1
#
_entry.id   AF-A0A8X6JJA3-F1
#
_cell.length_a   1.000
_cell.length_b   1.000
_cell.length_c   1.000
_cell.angle_alpha   90.00
_cell.angle_beta   90.00
_cell.angle_gamma   90.00
#
_symmetry.space_group_name_H-M   'P 1'
#
loop_
_entity.id
_entity.type
_entity.pdbx_description
1 polymer ?
#
loop_
_entity_poly.entity_id
_entity_poly.type
_entity_poly.pdbx_seq_one_letter_code
_entity_poly.pdbx_strand_id
1 'polypeptide(L)'
;MVTVVVLLNMLIAMMTESYQRVQTNADMEWKFACSTLWLSVFDNHSVVPPPFNLIPSMHRITVMIRWVIASLRGSFDDVPGKISWSAKRCCYWDTDVDYSMRKAEEEKYEKLIIQLIRRYLHCNGMQSRCPALPNLTQDFKEQLKEEISQELRKSLRLLNRRKTRRRTIRNGTISDGRPTANAEINCQQIPPNCQC
;
A
#
# COMPACT_ATOMS: atom_id res chain seq x y z
N MET A 1 -53.88 -23.07 -14.64
CA MET A 1 -53.28 -21.83 -15.17
C MET A 1 -52.68 -20.96 -14.06
N VAL A 2 -53.44 -20.49 -13.07
CA VAL A 2 -52.93 -19.63 -11.97
C VAL A 2 -51.66 -20.20 -11.30
N THR A 3 -51.62 -21.52 -11.04
CA THR A 3 -50.47 -22.21 -10.45
C THR A 3 -49.17 -22.05 -11.25
N VAL A 4 -49.23 -22.16 -12.58
CA VAL A 4 -48.05 -22.02 -13.47
C VAL A 4 -47.50 -20.60 -13.42
N VAL A 5 -48.39 -19.60 -13.43
CA VAL A 5 -48.01 -18.17 -13.35
C VAL A 5 -47.35 -17.87 -12.00
N VAL A 6 -47.90 -18.38 -10.89
CA VAL A 6 -47.33 -18.19 -9.55
C VAL A 6 -45.95 -18.85 -9.42
N LEU A 7 -45.79 -20.11 -9.89
CA LEU A 7 -44.51 -20.80 -9.85
C LEU A 7 -43.44 -20.11 -10.71
N LEU A 8 -43.80 -19.62 -11.89
CA LEU A 8 -42.89 -18.92 -12.79
C LEU A 8 -42.43 -17.58 -12.19
N ASN A 9 -43.33 -16.83 -11.54
CA ASN A 9 -42.97 -15.60 -10.83
C ASN A 9 -42.03 -15.86 -9.65
N MET A 10 -42.23 -16.94 -8.88
CA MET A 10 -41.34 -17.31 -7.77
C MET A 10 -39.96 -17.78 -8.26
N LEU A 11 -39.90 -18.50 -9.38
CA LEU A 11 -38.63 -18.88 -10.02
C LEU A 11 -37.86 -17.65 -10.51
N ILE A 12 -38.54 -16.69 -11.16
CA ILE A 12 -37.90 -15.43 -11.60
C ILE A 12 -37.39 -14.63 -10.41
N ALA A 13 -38.15 -14.54 -9.31
CA ALA A 13 -37.70 -13.86 -8.09
C ALA A 13 -36.41 -14.49 -7.53
N MET A 14 -36.38 -15.81 -7.39
CA MET A 14 -35.21 -16.55 -6.91
C MET A 14 -33.98 -16.42 -7.84
N MET A 15 -34.19 -16.48 -9.16
CA MET A 15 -33.12 -16.27 -10.14
C MET A 15 -32.60 -14.83 -10.12
N THR A 16 -33.47 -13.84 -9.90
CA THR A 16 -33.08 -12.42 -9.82
C THR A 16 -32.26 -12.14 -8.55
N GLU A 17 -32.69 -12.66 -7.40
CA GLU A 17 -31.99 -12.52 -6.12
C GLU A 17 -30.62 -13.23 -6.14
N SER A 18 -30.57 -14.46 -6.66
CA SER A 18 -29.32 -15.21 -6.79
C SER A 18 -28.36 -14.57 -7.81
N TYR A 19 -28.86 -13.98 -8.90
CA TYR A 19 -28.05 -13.21 -9.84
C TYR A 19 -27.45 -11.96 -9.18
N GLN A 20 -28.24 -11.16 -8.45
CA GLN A 20 -27.73 -9.98 -7.73
C GLN A 20 -26.64 -10.36 -6.71
N ARG A 21 -26.83 -11.47 -5.99
CA ARG A 21 -25.85 -12.00 -5.03
C ARG A 21 -24.53 -12.40 -5.71
N VAL A 22 -24.58 -13.01 -6.89
CA VAL A 22 -23.37 -13.40 -7.66
C VAL A 22 -22.72 -12.20 -8.33
N GLN A 23 -23.51 -11.29 -8.90
CA GLN A 23 -23.02 -10.12 -9.64
C GLN A 23 -22.08 -9.23 -8.80
N THR A 24 -22.27 -9.18 -7.49
CA THR A 24 -21.43 -8.41 -6.55
C THR A 24 -19.95 -8.84 -6.59
N ASN A 25 -19.66 -10.12 -6.89
CA ASN A 25 -18.30 -10.66 -6.96
C ASN A 25 -17.91 -11.20 -8.35
N ALA A 26 -18.83 -11.21 -9.32
CA ALA A 26 -18.65 -11.85 -10.62
C ALA A 26 -17.38 -11.41 -11.37
N ASP A 27 -17.01 -10.13 -11.30
CA ASP A 27 -15.76 -9.62 -11.90
C ASP A 27 -14.49 -10.22 -11.28
N MET A 28 -14.52 -10.55 -9.99
CA MET A 28 -13.39 -11.17 -9.29
C MET A 28 -13.33 -12.66 -9.60
N GLU A 29 -14.47 -13.35 -9.59
CA GLU A 29 -14.60 -14.77 -9.92
C GLU A 29 -14.20 -15.05 -11.38
N TRP A 30 -14.65 -14.21 -12.33
CA TRP A 30 -14.24 -14.25 -13.73
C TRP A 30 -12.72 -14.07 -13.88
N LYS A 31 -12.13 -13.04 -13.25
CA LYS A 31 -10.68 -12.81 -13.31
C LYS A 31 -9.89 -13.96 -12.70
N PHE A 32 -10.37 -14.56 -11.62
CA PHE A 32 -9.77 -15.76 -11.02
C PHE A 32 -9.82 -16.94 -11.99
N ALA A 33 -10.99 -17.27 -12.54
CA ALA A 33 -11.16 -18.36 -13.51
C ALA A 33 -10.28 -18.18 -14.77
N CYS A 34 -10.22 -16.95 -15.32
CA CYS A 34 -9.30 -16.63 -16.42
C CYS A 34 -7.83 -16.83 -16.02
N SER A 35 -7.44 -16.40 -14.81
CA SER A 35 -6.07 -16.57 -14.31
C SER A 35 -5.69 -18.04 -14.18
N THR A 36 -6.60 -18.88 -13.67
CA THR A 36 -6.41 -20.34 -13.57
C THR A 36 -6.28 -20.99 -14.95
N LEU A 37 -7.08 -20.57 -15.92
CA LEU A 37 -6.97 -21.03 -17.31
C LEU A 37 -5.59 -20.68 -17.89
N TRP A 38 -5.18 -19.41 -17.81
CA TRP A 38 -3.86 -18.96 -18.29
C TRP A 38 -2.71 -19.71 -17.61
N LEU A 39 -2.78 -19.94 -16.29
CA LEU A 39 -1.77 -20.71 -15.57
C LEU A 39 -1.65 -22.14 -16.13
N SER A 40 -2.77 -22.82 -16.40
CA SER A 40 -2.76 -24.16 -17.01
C SER A 40 -2.20 -24.21 -18.43
N VAL A 41 -2.27 -23.09 -19.17
CA VAL A 41 -1.68 -22.94 -20.51
C VAL A 41 -0.16 -22.71 -20.42
N PHE A 42 0.30 -21.93 -19.44
CA PHE A 42 1.74 -21.61 -19.27
C PHE A 42 2.56 -22.68 -18.53
N ASP A 43 1.97 -23.43 -17.59
CA ASP A 43 2.69 -24.47 -16.82
C ASP A 43 3.04 -25.71 -17.66
N ASN A 44 2.35 -25.92 -18.80
CA ASN A 44 2.74 -26.94 -19.75
C ASN A 44 4.02 -26.51 -20.47
N HIS A 45 5.12 -27.21 -20.18
CA HIS A 45 6.50 -26.90 -20.59
C HIS A 45 6.78 -26.95 -22.11
N SER A 46 5.72 -27.00 -22.93
CA SER A 46 5.71 -27.07 -24.37
C SER A 46 4.85 -25.93 -24.91
N VAL A 47 5.50 -24.85 -25.30
CA VAL A 47 4.89 -23.66 -25.93
C VAL A 47 4.52 -23.94 -27.40
N VAL A 48 4.40 -25.21 -27.77
CA VAL A 48 4.22 -25.68 -29.14
C VAL A 48 2.89 -26.44 -29.22
N PRO A 49 1.96 -26.04 -30.10
CA PRO A 49 0.68 -26.73 -30.21
C PRO A 49 0.88 -28.21 -30.57
N PRO A 50 -0.04 -29.11 -30.16
CA PRO A 50 -0.10 -30.45 -30.73
C PRO A 50 -0.16 -30.31 -32.27
N PRO A 51 0.76 -30.95 -33.06
CA PRO A 51 1.51 -32.17 -32.77
C PRO A 51 2.96 -32.00 -32.30
N PHE A 52 3.47 -30.79 -32.06
CA PHE A 52 4.91 -30.55 -31.84
C PHE A 52 5.40 -30.78 -30.39
N ASN A 53 4.52 -31.25 -29.50
CA ASN A 53 4.79 -31.51 -28.08
C ASN A 53 5.69 -32.75 -27.83
N LEU A 54 6.08 -33.51 -28.86
CA LEU A 54 6.89 -34.72 -28.70
C LEU A 54 8.41 -34.47 -28.63
N ILE A 55 8.88 -33.24 -28.87
CA ILE A 55 10.31 -32.92 -28.89
C ILE A 55 10.71 -32.23 -27.57
N PRO A 56 11.28 -32.94 -26.58
CA PRO A 56 11.83 -32.29 -25.40
C PRO A 56 12.98 -31.35 -25.79
N SER A 57 13.16 -30.27 -25.02
CA SER A 57 14.20 -29.25 -25.30
C SER A 57 15.58 -29.88 -25.48
N MET A 58 16.26 -29.55 -26.58
CA MET A 58 17.58 -30.08 -26.95
C MET A 58 18.61 -29.96 -25.82
N HIS A 59 18.51 -28.92 -24.99
CA HIS A 59 19.38 -28.72 -23.83
C HIS A 59 19.16 -29.77 -22.73
N ARG A 60 17.91 -30.18 -22.46
CA ARG A 60 17.60 -31.27 -21.52
C ARG A 60 18.12 -32.61 -22.06
N ILE A 61 18.02 -32.83 -23.37
CA ILE A 61 18.51 -34.04 -24.04
C ILE A 61 20.03 -34.16 -23.90
N THR A 62 20.80 -33.09 -24.15
CA THR A 62 22.27 -33.16 -24.07
C THR A 62 22.78 -33.38 -22.65
N VAL A 63 22.11 -32.83 -21.63
CA VAL A 63 22.40 -33.12 -20.22
C VAL A 63 22.08 -34.58 -19.87
N MET A 64 20.92 -35.10 -20.29
CA MET A 64 20.56 -36.52 -20.11
C MET A 64 21.55 -37.47 -20.79
N ILE A 65 21.96 -37.19 -22.04
CA ILE A 65 22.94 -38.02 -22.76
C ILE A 65 24.30 -37.99 -22.03
N ARG A 66 24.75 -36.82 -21.55
CA ARG A 66 25.98 -36.73 -20.74
C ARG A 66 25.88 -37.55 -19.46
N TRP A 67 24.75 -37.49 -18.75
CA TRP A 67 24.52 -38.28 -17.54
C TRP A 67 24.57 -39.79 -17.83
N VAL A 68 23.88 -40.27 -18.87
CA VAL A 68 23.92 -41.69 -19.28
C VAL A 68 25.35 -42.13 -19.62
N ILE A 69 26.10 -41.33 -20.38
CA ILE A 69 27.50 -41.64 -20.74
C ILE A 69 28.42 -41.67 -19.51
N ALA A 70 28.24 -40.75 -18.56
CA ALA A 70 29.00 -40.72 -17.30
C ALA A 70 28.69 -41.94 -16.42
N SER A 71 27.40 -42.28 -16.26
CA SER A 71 26.96 -43.47 -15.53
C SER A 71 27.47 -44.77 -16.13
N LEU A 72 27.54 -44.88 -17.47
CA LEU A 72 28.12 -46.04 -18.16
C LEU A 72 29.65 -46.14 -18.06
N ARG A 73 30.35 -45.03 -17.79
CA ARG A 73 31.81 -44.97 -17.65
C ARG A 73 32.30 -45.03 -16.20
N GLY A 74 31.39 -45.00 -15.22
CA GLY A 74 31.74 -44.98 -13.79
C GLY A 74 32.36 -43.67 -13.30
N SER A 75 32.54 -42.66 -14.14
CA SER A 75 33.01 -41.33 -13.75
C SER A 75 31.83 -40.45 -13.39
N PHE A 76 31.39 -40.49 -12.13
CA PHE A 76 30.27 -39.70 -11.64
C PHE A 76 30.66 -38.22 -11.41
N ASP A 77 31.94 -37.94 -11.17
CA ASP A 77 32.46 -36.64 -10.75
C ASP A 77 32.48 -35.57 -11.87
N ASP A 78 32.34 -35.98 -13.14
CA ASP A 78 32.38 -35.08 -14.31
C ASP A 78 31.01 -34.47 -14.71
N VAL A 79 29.92 -34.79 -14.01
CA VAL A 79 28.57 -34.31 -14.37
C VAL A 79 28.23 -32.99 -13.63
N PRO A 80 28.09 -31.86 -14.33
CA PRO A 80 27.72 -30.59 -13.69
C PRO A 80 26.24 -30.58 -13.31
N GLY A 81 25.94 -30.87 -12.05
CA GLY A 81 24.63 -30.72 -11.44
C GLY A 81 24.40 -31.65 -10.26
N LYS A 82 23.32 -31.41 -9.52
CA LYS A 82 22.92 -32.23 -8.37
C LYS A 82 21.50 -32.74 -8.56
N ILE A 83 21.26 -34.00 -8.18
CA ILE A 83 19.91 -34.54 -8.07
C ILE A 83 19.23 -33.83 -6.89
N SER A 84 18.21 -33.03 -7.21
CA SER A 84 17.45 -32.23 -6.26
C SER A 84 16.00 -32.71 -6.20
N TRP A 85 15.40 -32.70 -5.02
CA TRP A 85 14.01 -33.10 -4.83
C TRP A 85 13.16 -31.91 -4.38
N SER A 86 12.00 -31.73 -5.00
CA SER A 86 11.02 -30.71 -4.64
C SER A 86 9.62 -31.27 -4.80
N ALA A 87 8.73 -30.99 -3.84
CA ALA A 87 7.36 -31.47 -3.81
C ALA A 87 6.53 -31.12 -5.06
N LYS A 88 6.94 -30.09 -5.83
CA LYS A 88 6.28 -29.68 -7.09
C LYS A 88 6.88 -30.31 -8.37
N ARG A 89 8.09 -30.89 -8.29
CA ARG A 89 8.89 -31.36 -9.45
C ARG A 89 9.72 -32.58 -9.07
N CYS A 90 9.04 -33.64 -8.62
CA CYS A 90 9.63 -34.88 -8.11
C CYS A 90 10.89 -35.32 -8.90
N CYS A 91 12.06 -35.26 -8.23
CA CYS A 91 13.41 -35.49 -8.79
C CYS A 91 13.73 -34.66 -10.05
N TYR A 92 14.42 -33.52 -9.88
CA TYR A 92 14.95 -32.73 -10.99
C TYR A 92 16.47 -32.57 -10.91
N TRP A 93 17.10 -32.42 -12.08
CA TRP A 93 18.51 -32.04 -12.19
C TRP A 93 18.63 -30.51 -12.12
N ASP A 94 19.37 -30.02 -11.12
CA ASP A 94 19.68 -28.61 -10.92
C ASP A 94 21.17 -28.39 -11.27
N THR A 95 21.49 -27.43 -12.15
CA THR A 95 22.89 -27.02 -12.33
C THR A 95 23.27 -26.00 -11.25
N ASP A 96 24.56 -25.87 -10.93
CA ASP A 96 25.00 -24.86 -9.96
C ASP A 96 24.68 -23.42 -10.43
N VAL A 97 24.53 -23.20 -11.76
CA VAL A 97 24.07 -21.95 -12.35
C VAL A 97 22.60 -21.71 -12.01
N ASP A 98 21.71 -22.66 -12.29
CA ASP A 98 20.27 -22.57 -11.99
C ASP A 98 20.02 -22.29 -10.50
N TYR A 99 20.73 -23.00 -9.62
CA TYR A 99 20.71 -22.77 -8.17
C TYR A 99 21.14 -21.34 -7.81
N SER A 100 22.23 -20.84 -8.39
CA SER A 100 22.74 -19.49 -8.12
C SER A 100 21.77 -18.40 -8.59
N MET A 101 21.09 -18.60 -9.73
CA MET A 101 20.09 -17.67 -10.24
C MET A 101 18.86 -17.64 -9.33
N ARG A 102 18.33 -18.80 -8.92
CA ARG A 102 17.20 -18.86 -7.97
C ARG A 102 17.54 -18.17 -6.65
N LYS A 103 18.73 -18.41 -6.09
CA LYS A 103 19.17 -17.74 -4.86
C LYS A 103 19.23 -16.22 -5.03
N ALA A 104 19.73 -15.72 -6.17
CA ALA A 104 19.76 -14.30 -6.47
C ALA A 104 18.35 -13.69 -6.70
N GLU A 105 17.36 -14.50 -7.08
CA GLU A 105 15.95 -14.09 -7.14
C GLU A 105 15.30 -14.06 -5.75
N GLU A 106 15.58 -15.05 -4.90
CA GLU A 106 15.13 -15.10 -3.50
C GLU A 106 15.63 -13.88 -2.71
N GLU A 107 16.91 -13.50 -2.86
CA GLU A 107 17.49 -12.29 -2.26
C GLU A 107 16.88 -10.97 -2.78
N LYS A 108 16.37 -10.95 -4.01
CA LYS A 108 15.61 -9.80 -4.55
C LYS A 108 14.19 -9.79 -3.97
N TYR A 109 13.55 -10.95 -3.90
CA TYR A 109 12.20 -11.10 -3.36
C TYR A 109 12.13 -10.69 -1.88
N GLU A 110 13.12 -11.05 -1.07
CA GLU A 110 13.23 -10.62 0.34
C GLU A 110 13.23 -9.08 0.46
N LYS A 111 14.01 -8.39 -0.37
CA LYS A 111 14.07 -6.91 -0.39
C LYS A 111 12.74 -6.31 -0.86
N LEU A 112 12.10 -6.91 -1.86
CA LEU A 112 10.80 -6.47 -2.38
C LEU A 112 9.67 -6.66 -1.37
N ILE A 113 9.59 -7.81 -0.67
CA ILE A 113 8.51 -8.05 0.29
C ILE A 113 8.60 -7.09 1.48
N ILE A 114 9.81 -6.76 1.95
CA ILE A 114 10.03 -5.74 2.99
C ILE A 114 9.57 -4.35 2.50
N GLN A 115 9.87 -3.97 1.26
CA GLN A 115 9.40 -2.71 0.69
C GLN A 115 7.88 -2.67 0.54
N LEU A 116 7.26 -3.76 0.07
CA LEU A 116 5.82 -3.89 -0.07
C LEU A 116 5.10 -3.83 1.29
N ILE A 117 5.60 -4.50 2.32
CA ILE A 117 5.06 -4.42 3.69
C ILE A 117 5.16 -3.00 4.22
N ARG A 118 6.30 -2.32 4.07
CA ARG A 118 6.46 -0.91 4.48
C ARG A 118 5.48 0.01 3.75
N ARG A 119 5.33 -0.15 2.42
CA ARG A 119 4.38 0.62 1.61
C ARG A 119 2.93 0.33 2.02
N TYR A 120 2.58 -0.93 2.25
CA TYR A 120 1.27 -1.34 2.72
C TYR A 120 0.94 -0.73 4.09
N LEU A 121 1.85 -0.83 5.06
CA LEU A 121 1.64 -0.25 6.40
C LEU A 121 1.54 1.29 6.34
N HIS A 122 2.33 1.95 5.48
CA HIS A 122 2.21 3.39 5.24
C HIS A 122 0.86 3.76 4.62
N CYS A 123 0.46 3.08 3.53
CA CYS A 123 -0.83 3.31 2.89
C CYS A 123 -2.01 2.94 3.79
N ASN A 124 -1.92 1.88 4.60
CA ASN A 124 -2.95 1.48 5.55
C ASN A 124 -3.05 2.47 6.73
N GLY A 125 -1.92 3.02 7.19
CA GLY A 125 -1.90 4.13 8.14
C GLY A 125 -2.55 5.41 7.59
N MET A 126 -2.47 5.64 6.28
CA MET A 126 -3.25 6.69 5.60
C MET A 126 -4.71 6.28 5.39
N GLN A 127 -5.01 5.01 5.10
CA GLN A 127 -6.37 4.47 4.95
C GLN A 127 -7.19 4.61 6.24
N SER A 128 -6.57 4.39 7.41
CA SER A 128 -7.20 4.64 8.72
C SER A 128 -7.45 6.13 9.00
N ARG A 129 -6.74 7.04 8.31
CA ARG A 129 -6.99 8.49 8.37
C ARG A 129 -7.96 8.98 7.29
N CYS A 130 -8.08 8.23 6.21
CA CYS A 130 -8.95 8.50 5.06
C CYS A 130 -9.71 7.22 4.65
N PRO A 131 -10.67 6.73 5.47
CA PRO A 131 -11.72 5.87 4.92
C PRO A 131 -12.51 6.69 3.89
N ALA A 132 -13.16 6.02 2.94
CA ALA A 132 -14.05 6.68 1.99
C ALA A 132 -15.27 7.26 2.74
N LEU A 133 -15.16 8.51 3.18
CA LEU A 133 -16.14 9.18 4.03
C LEU A 133 -16.28 10.65 3.61
N PRO A 134 -17.40 11.06 2.97
CA PRO A 134 -17.60 12.45 2.57
C PRO A 134 -17.63 13.40 3.78
N ASN A 135 -18.12 12.94 4.93
CA ASN A 135 -18.19 13.74 6.16
C ASN A 135 -16.81 14.12 6.72
N LEU A 136 -15.84 13.19 6.75
CA LEU A 136 -14.51 13.47 7.32
C LEU A 136 -13.75 14.55 6.51
N THR A 137 -14.02 14.63 5.21
CA THR A 137 -13.46 15.69 4.35
C THR A 137 -14.07 17.06 4.67
N GLN A 138 -15.32 17.10 5.13
CA GLN A 138 -15.96 18.33 5.59
C GLN A 138 -15.44 18.74 6.99
N ASP A 139 -15.32 17.80 7.94
CA ASP A 139 -14.77 18.08 9.27
C ASP A 139 -13.32 18.60 9.18
N PHE A 140 -12.45 17.95 8.40
CA PHE A 140 -11.09 18.44 8.16
C PHE A 140 -11.07 19.81 7.45
N LYS A 141 -11.99 20.06 6.52
CA LYS A 141 -12.12 21.37 5.85
C LYS A 141 -12.56 22.46 6.82
N GLU A 142 -13.45 22.16 7.75
CA GLU A 142 -13.92 23.11 8.77
C GLU A 142 -12.83 23.37 9.82
N GLN A 143 -12.11 22.34 10.26
CA GLN A 143 -10.95 22.46 11.15
C GLN A 143 -9.83 23.32 10.52
N LEU A 144 -9.44 23.05 9.27
CA LEU A 144 -8.41 23.81 8.57
C LEU A 144 -8.84 25.27 8.29
N LYS A 145 -10.14 25.49 8.03
CA LYS A 145 -10.74 26.83 7.91
C LYS A 145 -10.70 27.59 9.24
N GLU A 146 -10.94 26.94 10.37
CA GLU A 146 -10.83 27.55 11.70
C GLU A 146 -9.37 27.94 12.00
N GLU A 147 -8.39 27.06 11.80
CA GLU A 147 -6.98 27.41 12.03
C GLU A 147 -6.53 28.63 11.20
N ILE A 148 -6.84 28.66 9.90
CA ILE A 148 -6.53 29.79 9.02
C ILE A 148 -7.29 31.05 9.48
N SER A 149 -8.57 30.94 9.85
CA SER A 149 -9.37 32.06 10.38
C SER A 149 -8.77 32.63 11.67
N GLN A 150 -8.33 31.78 12.58
CA GLN A 150 -7.72 32.18 13.84
C GLN A 150 -6.38 32.88 13.62
N GLU A 151 -5.53 32.38 12.74
CA GLU A 151 -4.22 33.00 12.47
C GLU A 151 -4.34 34.35 11.75
N LEU A 152 -5.30 34.48 10.84
CA LEU A 152 -5.67 35.77 10.25
C LEU A 152 -6.22 36.75 11.30
N ARG A 153 -7.08 36.29 12.23
CA ARG A 153 -7.58 37.12 13.34
C ARG A 153 -6.44 37.57 14.28
N LYS A 154 -5.48 36.72 14.61
CA LYS A 154 -4.28 37.08 15.40
C LYS A 154 -3.47 38.15 14.68
N SER A 155 -3.17 37.95 13.40
CA SER A 155 -2.42 38.90 12.56
C SER A 155 -3.13 40.24 12.43
N LEU A 156 -4.46 40.25 12.25
CA LEU A 156 -5.27 41.46 12.22
C LEU A 156 -5.25 42.21 13.57
N ARG A 157 -5.30 41.50 14.70
CA ARG A 157 -5.15 42.10 16.05
C ARG A 157 -3.78 42.76 16.23
N LEU A 158 -2.70 42.13 15.75
CA LEU A 158 -1.35 42.70 15.80
C LEU A 158 -1.22 43.93 14.90
N LEU A 159 -1.76 43.88 13.68
CA LEU A 159 -1.81 45.04 12.77
C LEU A 159 -2.65 46.17 13.34
N ASN A 160 -3.79 45.89 13.96
CA ASN A 160 -4.62 46.92 14.60
C ASN A 160 -3.92 47.51 15.83
N ARG A 161 -3.27 46.71 16.68
CA ARG A 161 -2.40 47.22 17.76
C ARG A 161 -1.28 48.12 17.23
N ARG A 162 -0.61 47.75 16.12
CA ARG A 162 0.38 48.60 15.44
C ARG A 162 -0.24 49.89 14.89
N LYS A 163 -1.44 49.84 14.32
CA LYS A 163 -2.18 50.99 13.78
C LYS A 163 -2.66 51.95 14.88
N THR A 164 -3.18 51.42 15.99
CA THR A 164 -3.54 52.21 17.18
C THR A 164 -2.29 52.83 17.79
N ARG A 165 -1.20 52.08 18.00
CA ARG A 165 0.07 52.65 18.53
C ARG A 165 0.62 53.77 17.63
N ARG A 166 0.57 53.62 16.30
CA ARG A 166 0.90 54.70 15.35
C ARG A 166 -0.05 55.90 15.42
N ARG A 167 -1.36 55.68 15.67
CA ARG A 167 -2.34 56.76 15.89
C ARG A 167 -2.12 57.48 17.22
N THR A 168 -1.86 56.79 18.32
CA THR A 168 -1.55 57.40 19.62
C THR A 168 -0.27 58.24 19.54
N ILE A 169 0.77 57.75 18.85
CA ILE A 169 2.00 58.53 18.61
C ILE A 169 1.73 59.77 17.73
N ARG A 170 0.85 59.69 16.72
CA ARG A 170 0.47 60.84 15.88
C ARG A 170 -0.45 61.84 16.58
N ASN A 171 -1.29 61.39 17.51
CA ASN A 171 -2.24 62.24 18.24
C ASN A 171 -1.63 62.83 19.53
N GLY A 172 -0.59 62.22 20.09
CA GLY A 172 0.06 62.65 21.34
C GLY A 172 1.04 63.82 21.22
N THR A 173 1.07 64.53 20.09
CA THR A 173 1.91 65.73 19.88
C THR A 173 1.12 67.04 19.96
N ILE A 174 -0.13 67.02 20.45
CA ILE A 174 -0.98 68.20 20.70
C ILE A 174 -1.68 68.03 22.06
N SER A 175 -1.88 69.15 22.77
CA SER A 175 -2.52 69.35 24.09
C SER A 175 -1.77 68.90 25.36
N ASP A 176 -0.84 69.76 25.78
CA ASP A 176 -0.75 70.44 27.09
C ASP A 176 -1.65 70.01 28.29
N GLY A 177 -1.14 70.16 29.52
CA GLY A 177 -1.92 70.05 30.78
C GLY A 177 -1.29 69.24 31.93
N ARG A 178 -0.82 69.93 32.98
CA ARG A 178 -0.47 69.41 34.34
C ARG A 178 -1.69 69.65 35.26
N PRO A 179 -2.21 68.68 36.07
CA PRO A 179 -1.71 68.38 37.44
C PRO A 179 -2.00 66.93 37.97
N THR A 180 -1.67 66.44 39.19
CA THR A 180 -0.57 66.63 40.20
C THR A 180 -0.59 65.48 41.24
N ALA A 181 0.58 65.14 41.80
CA ALA A 181 0.83 64.61 43.17
C ALA A 181 0.48 63.15 43.56
N ASN A 182 1.25 62.67 44.55
CA ASN A 182 1.15 61.44 45.39
C ASN A 182 1.68 60.14 44.73
N ALA A 183 2.84 59.59 45.12
CA ALA A 183 3.19 58.91 46.40
C ALA A 183 2.60 57.48 46.47
N GLU A 184 3.33 56.38 46.70
CA GLU A 184 4.71 56.14 47.17
C GLU A 184 5.44 55.04 46.36
N ILE A 185 6.77 54.97 46.50
CA ILE A 185 7.60 53.82 46.09
C ILE A 185 7.96 53.03 47.35
N ASN A 186 7.70 51.73 47.36
CA ASN A 186 8.34 50.83 48.32
C ASN A 186 8.89 49.59 47.59
N CYS A 187 10.21 49.44 47.63
CA CYS A 187 10.95 48.33 47.07
C CYS A 187 11.67 47.59 48.20
N GLN A 188 11.23 46.36 48.54
CA GLN A 188 12.07 45.25 49.02
C GLN A 188 11.21 44.09 49.52
N GLN A 189 11.15 42.98 48.76
CA GLN A 189 11.33 41.62 49.29
C GLN A 189 11.42 40.58 48.15
N ILE A 190 12.59 39.97 48.09
CA ILE A 190 13.08 38.83 47.29
C ILE A 190 13.82 37.97 48.36
N PRO A 191 13.90 36.61 48.34
CA PRO A 191 13.48 35.58 47.36
C PRO A 191 12.66 34.45 48.09
N PRO A 192 12.76 33.14 47.78
CA PRO A 192 12.88 32.40 46.50
C PRO A 192 11.73 31.39 46.28
N ASN A 193 11.83 30.67 45.15
CA ASN A 193 11.38 29.28 44.96
C ASN A 193 9.92 29.00 44.57
N CYS A 194 9.71 28.74 43.28
CA CYS A 194 8.83 27.68 42.76
C CYS A 194 9.32 27.27 41.37
N GLN A 195 9.52 25.97 41.14
CA GLN A 195 9.96 25.40 39.87
C GLN A 195 8.78 25.24 38.90
N CYS A 196 9.04 25.52 37.62
CA CYS A 196 8.46 24.89 36.43
C CYS A 196 9.52 24.95 35.34
#